data_AF-A0A8T4JEQ9-F1
#
_entry.id   AF-A0A8T4JEQ9-F1
#
_cell.length_a   1.000
_cell.length_b   1.000
_cell.length_c   1.000
_cell.angle_alpha   90.00
_cell.angle_beta   90.00
_cell.angle_gamma   90.00
#
_symmetry.space_group_name_H-M   'P 1'
#
loop_
_entity.id
_entity.type
_entity.pdbx_description
1 polymer ?
#
loop_
_entity_poly.entity_id
_entity_poly.type
_entity_poly.pdbx_seq_one_letter_code
_entity_poly.pdbx_strand_id
1 'polypeptide(L)' 'MVGVTTVKISTATRERLGKLKEYERETFDEVLNKVLYVLNVCRKDSEKAKKFLESIDRKIKKREIMNKTLKDEGSKGKKE' A
#
# COMPACT_ATOMS: atom_id res chain seq x y z
N MET A 1 -20.69 0.53 -16.75
CA MET A 1 -20.82 1.57 -15.71
C MET A 1 -20.11 1.06 -14.47
N VAL A 2 -19.13 1.77 -13.92
CA VAL A 2 -18.46 1.35 -12.68
C VAL A 2 -19.38 1.78 -11.53
N GLY A 3 -20.04 0.82 -10.88
CA GLY A 3 -20.90 1.09 -9.73
C GLY A 3 -20.06 1.47 -8.51
N VAL A 4 -20.48 2.48 -7.76
CA VAL A 4 -19.83 2.86 -6.50
C VAL A 4 -20.65 2.33 -5.33
N THR A 5 -19.98 1.66 -4.41
CA THR A 5 -20.55 1.16 -3.15
C THR A 5 -19.67 1.61 -1.99
N THR A 6 -20.26 1.75 -0.80
CA THR A 6 -19.54 2.18 0.41
C THR A 6 -19.42 1.02 1.38
N VAL A 7 -18.19 0.72 1.81
CA VAL A 7 -17.92 -0.26 2.86
C VAL A 7 -17.48 0.48 4.13
N LYS A 8 -18.22 0.30 5.22
CA LYS A 8 -17.80 0.81 6.53
C LYS A 8 -16.76 -0.13 7.13
N ILE A 9 -15.61 0.43 7.53
CA ILE A 9 -14.53 -0.29 8.18
C ILE A 9 -14.07 0.47 9.43
N SER A 10 -13.45 -0.22 10.38
CA SER A 10 -12.85 0.45 11.54
C SER A 10 -11.66 1.32 11.14
N THR A 11 -11.35 2.34 11.95
CA THR A 11 -10.19 3.22 11.75
C THR A 11 -8.89 2.42 11.69
N ALA A 12 -8.74 1.43 12.57
CA ALA A 12 -7.58 0.53 12.59
C ALA A 12 -7.43 -0.24 11.25
N THR A 13 -8.52 -0.74 10.68
CA THR A 13 -8.48 -1.41 9.37
C THR A 13 -8.12 -0.43 8.26
N ARG A 14 -8.68 0.79 8.28
CA ARG A 14 -8.35 1.83 7.30
C ARG A 14 -6.87 2.19 7.34
N GLU A 15 -6.28 2.34 8.52
CA GLU A 15 -4.85 2.60 8.68
C GLU A 15 -3.99 1.47 8.15
N ARG A 16 -4.36 0.22 8.44
CA ARG A 16 -3.66 -0.96 7.89
C ARG A 16 -3.71 -0.98 6.37
N LEU A 17 -4.87 -0.71 5.76
CA LEU A 17 -5.01 -0.61 4.31
C LEU A 17 -4.15 0.54 3.73
N GLY A 18 -4.07 1.67 4.43
CA GLY A 18 -3.22 2.79 4.03
C GLY A 18 -1.73 2.44 3.99
N LYS A 19 -1.26 1.61 4.93
CA LYS A 19 0.13 1.13 4.95
C LYS A 19 0.45 0.23 3.77
N LEU A 20 -0.54 -0.52 3.26
CA LEU A 20 -0.39 -1.42 2.11
C LEU A 20 -0.33 -0.72 0.75
N LYS A 21 -0.53 0.60 0.70
CA LYS A 21 -0.45 1.35 -0.55
C LYS A 21 0.97 1.30 -1.13
N GLU A 22 1.17 1.07 -2.41
CA GLU A 22 2.49 1.19 -3.04
C GLU A 22 2.80 2.66 -3.37
N TYR A 23 1.77 3.44 -3.70
CA TYR A 23 1.86 4.83 -4.12
C TYR A 23 0.96 5.74 -3.28
N GLU A 24 1.31 7.01 -3.17
CA GLU A 24 0.53 7.98 -2.38
C GLU A 24 -0.90 8.15 -2.93
N ARG A 25 -1.06 8.16 -4.25
CA ARG A 25 -2.34 8.36 -4.96
C ARG A 25 -3.18 7.09 -5.15
N GLU A 26 -2.70 5.94 -4.71
CA GLU A 26 -3.44 4.69 -4.86
C GLU A 26 -4.76 4.72 -4.08
N THR A 27 -5.83 4.19 -4.66
CA THR A 27 -7.14 4.15 -4.02
C THR A 27 -7.27 2.93 -3.10
N PHE A 28 -8.20 2.98 -2.15
CA PHE A 28 -8.48 1.80 -1.33
C PHE A 28 -9.06 0.65 -2.15
N ASP A 29 -9.78 0.94 -3.24
CA ASP A 29 -10.29 -0.08 -4.15
C ASP A 29 -9.15 -0.83 -4.85
N GLU A 30 -8.12 -0.13 -5.34
CA GLU A 30 -6.92 -0.75 -5.92
C GLU A 30 -6.18 -1.63 -4.90
N VAL A 31 -6.02 -1.13 -3.66
CA VAL A 31 -5.40 -1.92 -2.58
C VAL A 31 -6.21 -3.18 -2.29
N LEU A 32 -7.53 -3.07 -2.16
CA LEU A 32 -8.41 -4.20 -1.87
C LEU A 32 -8.38 -5.24 -3.01
N ASN A 33 -8.43 -4.80 -4.27
CA ASN A 33 -8.32 -5.67 -5.43
C ASN A 33 -6.99 -6.44 -5.45
N LYS A 34 -5.89 -5.79 -5.05
CA LYS A 34 -4.58 -6.44 -4.93
C LYS A 34 -4.55 -7.47 -3.82
N VAL A 35 -5.13 -7.17 -2.66
CA VAL A 35 -5.25 -8.14 -1.56
C VAL A 35 -6.05 -9.36 -2.01
N LEU A 36 -7.19 -9.15 -2.68
CA LEU A 36 -8.02 -10.23 -3.23
C LEU A 36 -7.25 -11.05 -4.28
N TYR A 37 -6.49 -10.39 -5.15
CA TYR A 37 -5.65 -11.07 -6.13
C TYR A 37 -4.61 -11.96 -5.45
N VAL A 38 -3.89 -11.46 -4.44
CA VAL A 38 -2.92 -12.25 -3.68
C VAL A 38 -3.57 -13.47 -3.03
N LEU A 39 -4.73 -13.30 -2.40
CA LEU A 39 -5.47 -14.41 -1.81
C LEU A 39 -5.86 -15.47 -2.85
N ASN A 40 -6.29 -15.03 -4.04
CA ASN A 40 -6.63 -15.93 -5.15
C ASN A 40 -5.42 -16.68 -5.70
N VAL A 41 -4.27 -16.00 -5.83
CA VAL A 41 -3.03 -16.64 -6.28
C VAL A 41 -2.52 -17.61 -5.23
N CYS A 42 -2.55 -17.24 -3.94
CA CYS A 42 -2.08 -18.09 -2.84
C CYS A 42 -2.80 -19.45 -2.80
N ARG A 43 -4.10 -19.48 -3.13
CA ARG A 43 -4.87 -20.73 -3.23
C ARG A 43 -4.44 -21.64 -4.39
N LYS A 44 -3.83 -21.10 -5.44
CA LYS A 44 -3.40 -21.84 -6.64
C LYS A 44 -1.92 -22.19 -6.63
N ASP A 45 -1.10 -21.24 -6.22
CA ASP A 45 0.36 -21.30 -6.21
C ASP A 45 0.90 -20.36 -5.12
N SER A 46 1.25 -20.95 -3.98
CA SER A 46 1.77 -20.24 -2.81
C SER A 46 3.14 -19.60 -3.07
N GLU A 47 3.98 -20.20 -3.90
CA GLU A 47 5.32 -19.71 -4.21
C GLU A 47 5.24 -18.43 -5.07
N LYS A 48 4.33 -18.43 -6.05
CA LYS A 48 4.04 -17.24 -6.85
C LYS A 48 3.44 -16.12 -6.00
N ALA A 49 2.54 -16.45 -5.07
CA ALA A 49 1.98 -15.47 -4.14
C ALA A 49 3.06 -14.84 -3.26
N LYS A 50 3.99 -15.65 -2.74
CA LYS A 50 5.13 -15.17 -1.95
C LYS A 50 6.00 -14.19 -2.73
N LYS A 51 6.39 -14.53 -3.97
CA LYS A 51 7.18 -13.62 -4.84
C LYS A 51 6.47 -12.30 -5.08
N PHE A 52 5.15 -12.33 -5.25
CA PHE A 52 4.35 -11.13 -5.45
C PHE A 52 4.31 -10.26 -4.18
N LEU A 53 4.10 -10.86 -3.01
CA LEU A 53 4.16 -10.19 -1.72
C LEU A 53 5.53 -9.52 -1.48
N GLU A 54 6.62 -10.23 -1.77
CA GLU A 54 7.97 -9.67 -1.67
C GLU A 54 8.19 -8.47 -2.61
N SER A 55 7.55 -8.46 -3.79
CA SER A 55 7.62 -7.33 -4.72
C SER A 55 6.89 -6.10 -4.16
N ILE A 56 5.70 -6.30 -3.59
CA ILE A 56 4.93 -5.25 -2.93
C ILE A 56 5.72 -4.66 -1.76
N ASP A 57 6.25 -5.51 -0.89
CA ASP A 57 7.03 -5.08 0.29
C ASP A 57 8.24 -4.23 -0.10
N ARG A 58 8.95 -4.60 -1.17
CA ARG A 58 10.08 -3.82 -1.68
C ARG A 58 9.65 -2.42 -2.10
N LYS A 59 8.52 -2.28 -2.79
CA LYS A 59 8.00 -0.99 -3.24
C LYS A 59 7.51 -0.13 -2.09
N ILE A 60 6.81 -0.72 -1.11
CA ILE A 60 6.37 -0.01 0.10
C ILE A 60 7.59 0.52 0.85
N LYS A 61 8.60 -0.31 1.11
CA LYS A 61 9.85 0.12 1.77
C LYS A 61 10.54 1.25 1.01
N LYS A 62 10.65 1.14 -0.32
CA LYS A 62 11.24 2.20 -1.15
C LYS A 62 10.48 3.53 -0.98
N ARG A 63 9.14 3.49 -0.99
CA ARG A 63 8.29 4.65 -0.78
C ARG A 63 8.48 5.26 0.62
N GLU A 64 8.58 4.44 1.65
CA GLU A 64 8.84 4.92 3.02
C GLU A 64 10.21 5.62 3.14
N ILE A 65 11.25 5.06 2.52
CA ILE A 65 12.58 5.68 2.47
C ILE A 65 12.51 7.05 1.77
N MET A 66 11.91 7.11 0.58
CA MET A 66 11.77 8.37 -0.17
C MET A 66 11.01 9.43 0.64
N ASN A 67 9.91 9.05 1.29
CA ASN A 67 9.13 9.96 2.13
C ASN A 67 9.92 10.44 3.36
N LYS A 68 10.84 9.63 3.89
CA LYS A 68 11.70 10.01 5.01
C LYS A 68 12.75 11.04 4.56
N THR A 69 13.43 10.79 3.45
CA THR A 69 14.43 11.71 2.87
C THR A 69 13.83 13.11 2.63
N LEU A 70 12.65 13.19 2.01
CA LEU A 70 11.96 14.46 1.75
C LEU A 70 11.61 15.24 3.03
N LYS A 71 11.27 14.54 4.13
CA LYS A 71 10.96 15.17 5.42
C LYS A 71 12.21 15.71 6.13
N ASP A 72 13.31 14.98 6.03
CA ASP A 72 14.58 15.37 6.64
C ASP A 72 15.17 16.62 5.93
N GLU A 73 14.99 16.76 4.62
CA GLU A 73 15.39 17.94 3.85
C GLU A 73 14.55 19.18 4.18
N GLY A 74 13.22 19.03 4.28
CA GLY A 74 12.32 20.13 4.65
C GLY A 74 12.50 20.66 6.09
N SER A 75 13.11 19.86 6.97
CA SER A 75 13.37 20.24 8.37
C SER A 75 14.66 21.06 8.53
N LYS A 76 15.58 21.00 7.57
CA LYS A 76 16.84 21.78 7.59
C LYS A 76 16.67 23.24 7.12
N GLY A 77 15.68 23.53 6.27
CA GLY A 77 15.42 24.87 5.74
C GLY A 77 14.60 25.82 6.65
N LYS A 78 14.33 25.46 7.90
CA LYS A 78 13.55 26.28 8.86
C LYS A 78 14.39 26.91 9.99
N LYS A 79 15.72 26.86 9.89
CA LYS A 79 16.64 27.32 10.94
C LYS A 79 17.52 28.53 10.55
N GLU A 80 17.24 29.19 9.43
CA GLU A 80 17.91 30.45 9.03
C GLU A 80 17.01 31.66 9.26
#